data_AF-A0A960X9M2-F1
#
_entry.id   AF-A0A960X9M2-F1
#
_cell.length_a   1.000
_cell.length_b   1.000
_cell.length_c   1.000
_cell.angle_alpha   90.00
_cell.angle_beta   90.00
_cell.angle_gamma   90.00
#
_symmetry.space_group_name_H-M   'P 1'
#
loop_
_entity.id
_entity.type
_entity.pdbx_description
1 polymer ?
#
loop_
_entity_poly.entity_id
_entity_poly.type
_entity_poly.pdbx_seq_one_letter_code
_entity_poly.pdbx_strand_id
1 'polypeptide(L)'
;MELEEKDFIHEEYPKHPYHLWFWLAVCLLIFGGVFWITRTAETKSEAVVGGNPFLQVTNREYQHFLWQNPGFMKRNLKANRMYLPAWGERLTPDPAKADDWVEATPEALFMYHTWKRLVGEYNYPRDIPLDEFIEFLKDDPEWLPEYWADAPPAYQTLIKWFQQGNRFDNLRELSYKELPLEVRQAFIGWKNYKLESEAINNVKPTWRQVWTFLEVYPNFKRSLWINFLREERPRYLDQSDAKGPEKVPEDRLDGLLKMALYNYLKRQA
;
A
#
# COMPACT_ATOMS: atom_id res chain seq x y z
N MET A 1 -35.55 64.71 19.61
CA MET A 1 -36.10 63.50 20.26
C MET A 1 -34.92 62.75 20.81
N GLU A 2 -34.66 62.92 22.10
CA GLU A 2 -33.71 62.08 22.82
C GLU A 2 -34.47 60.83 23.25
N LEU A 3 -33.90 59.66 22.97
CA LEU A 3 -34.46 58.37 23.40
C LEU A 3 -34.26 58.26 24.92
N GLU A 4 -35.34 58.06 25.68
CA GLU A 4 -35.28 57.86 27.13
C GLU A 4 -34.83 56.43 27.43
N GLU A 5 -34.14 56.22 28.56
CA GLU A 5 -33.45 54.98 28.96
C GLU A 5 -34.34 53.71 28.98
N LYS A 6 -35.66 53.91 29.03
CA LYS A 6 -36.72 52.90 28.93
C LYS A 6 -36.94 52.32 27.52
N ASP A 7 -36.38 52.96 26.48
CA ASP A 7 -36.40 52.47 25.09
C ASP A 7 -35.25 51.50 24.78
N PHE A 8 -34.30 51.31 25.70
CA PHE A 8 -33.28 50.27 25.57
C PHE A 8 -33.87 48.94 26.02
N ILE A 9 -33.91 47.96 25.10
CA ILE A 9 -34.22 46.57 25.44
C ILE A 9 -33.23 46.13 26.52
N HIS A 10 -33.70 46.07 27.77
CA HIS A 10 -32.95 45.41 28.83
C HIS A 10 -33.10 43.92 28.57
N GLU A 11 -32.15 43.36 27.82
CA GLU A 11 -31.98 41.91 27.77
C GLU A 11 -31.66 41.44 29.20
N GLU A 12 -32.69 41.06 29.94
CA GLU A 12 -32.55 40.43 31.24
C GLU A 12 -31.78 39.13 31.05
N TYR A 13 -30.46 39.18 31.30
CA TYR A 13 -29.64 37.98 31.35
C TYR A 13 -30.29 36.99 32.32
N PRO A 14 -30.46 35.71 31.95
CA PRO A 14 -31.13 34.75 32.81
C PRO A 14 -30.40 34.66 34.16
N LYS A 15 -31.12 34.96 35.25
CA LYS A 15 -30.63 35.00 36.65
C LYS A 15 -30.04 33.67 37.17
N HIS A 16 -30.14 32.58 36.40
CA HIS A 16 -29.70 31.25 36.80
C HIS A 16 -28.65 30.67 35.85
N PRO A 17 -27.37 31.07 35.99
CA PRO A 17 -26.28 30.53 35.17
C PRO A 17 -26.05 29.02 35.39
N TYR A 18 -26.65 28.43 36.43
CA TYR A 18 -26.51 27.02 36.78
C TYR A 18 -26.92 26.06 35.66
N HIS A 19 -27.88 26.42 34.81
CA HIS A 19 -28.25 25.58 33.66
C HIS A 19 -27.12 25.49 32.63
N LEU A 20 -26.47 26.62 32.32
CA LEU A 20 -25.32 26.66 31.42
C LEU A 20 -24.17 25.82 31.98
N TRP A 21 -23.84 26.00 33.26
CA TRP A 21 -22.75 25.27 33.93
C TRP A 21 -23.05 23.78 34.07
N PHE A 22 -24.30 23.41 34.32
CA PHE A 22 -24.74 22.02 34.35
C PHE A 22 -24.52 21.33 32.99
N TRP A 23 -24.97 21.95 31.90
CA TRP A 23 -24.77 21.40 30.56
C TRP A 23 -23.30 21.37 30.15
N LEU A 24 -22.51 22.35 30.55
CA LEU A 24 -21.06 22.37 30.30
C LEU A 24 -20.36 21.23 31.04
N ALA A 25 -20.74 20.96 32.30
CA ALA A 25 -20.24 19.81 33.06
C ALA A 25 -20.65 18.47 32.44
N VAL A 26 -21.91 18.35 32.00
CA VAL A 26 -22.40 17.15 31.29
C VAL A 26 -21.63 16.93 29.98
N CYS A 27 -21.42 17.98 29.18
CA CYS A 27 -20.61 17.90 27.97
C CYS A 27 -19.18 17.46 28.28
N LEU A 28 -18.52 18.06 29.28
CA LEU A 28 -17.17 17.67 29.68
C LEU A 28 -17.09 16.21 30.15
N LEU A 29 -18.09 15.71 30.87
CA LEU A 29 -18.15 14.31 31.29
C LEU A 29 -18.35 13.37 30.11
N ILE A 30 -19.22 13.72 29.15
CA ILE A 30 -19.45 12.92 27.94
C ILE A 30 -18.17 12.90 27.08
N PHE A 31 -17.59 14.07 26.79
CA PHE A 31 -16.35 14.15 26.00
C PHE A 31 -15.18 13.46 26.71
N GLY A 32 -15.04 13.63 28.02
CA GLY A 32 -14.03 12.95 28.82
C GLY A 32 -14.22 11.43 28.81
N GLY A 33 -15.47 10.95 28.93
CA GLY A 33 -15.81 9.54 28.85
C GLY A 33 -15.51 8.94 27.47
N VAL A 34 -15.92 9.62 26.39
CA VAL A 34 -15.63 9.20 25.01
C VAL A 34 -14.12 9.16 24.79
N PHE A 35 -13.38 10.21 25.15
CA PHE A 35 -11.93 10.28 25.01
C PHE A 35 -11.22 9.17 25.79
N TRP A 36 -11.68 8.86 27.01
CA TRP A 36 -11.09 7.80 27.82
C TRP A 36 -11.35 6.42 27.21
N ILE A 37 -12.57 6.17 26.72
CA ILE A 37 -12.95 4.91 26.04
C ILE A 37 -12.14 4.73 24.76
N THR A 38 -12.01 5.76 23.91
CA THR A 38 -11.23 5.65 22.66
C THR A 38 -9.76 5.38 22.97
N ARG A 39 -9.17 6.10 23.93
CA ARG A 39 -7.77 5.91 24.32
C ARG A 39 -7.49 4.54 24.95
N THR A 40 -8.41 3.99 25.73
CA THR A 40 -8.29 2.62 26.25
C THR A 40 -8.50 1.56 25.16
N ALA A 41 -9.34 1.82 24.16
CA ALA A 41 -9.49 0.94 23.01
C ALA A 41 -8.22 0.92 22.15
N GLU A 42 -7.62 2.08 21.87
CA GLU A 42 -6.36 2.24 21.14
C GLU A 42 -5.22 1.47 21.82
N THR A 43 -4.99 1.72 23.11
CA THR A 43 -3.91 1.05 23.87
C THR A 43 -4.08 -0.47 23.97
N LYS A 44 -5.32 -0.98 24.06
CA LYS A 44 -5.57 -2.42 24.00
C LYS A 44 -5.32 -3.00 22.61
N SER A 45 -5.69 -2.26 21.55
CA SER A 45 -5.39 -2.64 20.17
C SER A 45 -3.89 -2.73 19.94
N GLU A 46 -3.13 -1.71 20.36
CA GLU A 46 -1.67 -1.69 20.29
C GLU A 46 -1.03 -2.85 21.07
N ALA A 47 -1.54 -3.18 22.25
CA ALA A 47 -1.05 -4.33 23.03
C ALA A 47 -1.31 -5.67 22.34
N VAL A 48 -2.47 -5.83 21.68
CA VAL A 48 -2.81 -7.04 20.92
C VAL A 48 -1.96 -7.16 19.65
N VAL A 49 -1.77 -6.06 18.93
CA VAL A 49 -0.90 -6.00 17.73
C VAL A 49 0.56 -6.21 18.11
N GLY A 50 1.03 -5.55 19.18
CA GLY A 50 2.38 -5.69 19.72
C GLY A 50 2.68 -7.10 20.24
N GLY A 51 1.67 -7.85 20.66
CA GLY A 51 1.80 -9.23 21.11
C GLY A 51 1.80 -10.29 20.00
N ASN A 52 1.45 -9.93 18.75
CA ASN A 52 1.32 -10.88 17.65
C ASN A 52 2.12 -10.44 16.42
N PRO A 53 3.26 -11.10 16.10
CA PRO A 53 4.07 -10.79 14.92
C PRO A 53 3.31 -10.82 13.60
N PHE A 54 2.21 -11.58 13.52
CA PHE A 54 1.37 -11.63 12.33
C PHE A 54 0.64 -10.29 12.05
N LEU A 55 0.34 -9.51 13.09
CA LEU A 55 -0.33 -8.21 12.98
C LEU A 55 0.65 -7.05 12.79
N GLN A 56 1.95 -7.29 12.97
CA GLN A 56 3.02 -6.29 12.85
C GLN A 56 3.43 -6.13 11.38
N VAL A 57 2.56 -5.48 10.62
CA VAL A 57 2.81 -5.12 9.22
C VAL A 57 2.58 -3.63 9.08
N THR A 58 3.58 -2.89 8.59
CA THR A 58 3.42 -1.45 8.37
C THR A 58 2.58 -1.15 7.13
N ASN A 59 2.01 0.05 7.05
CA ASN A 59 1.37 0.53 5.83
C ASN A 59 2.32 0.48 4.62
N ARG A 60 3.58 0.90 4.78
CA ARG A 60 4.62 0.88 3.74
C ARG A 60 4.87 -0.54 3.22
N GLU A 61 5.04 -1.51 4.12
CA GLU A 61 5.20 -2.90 3.74
C GLU A 61 3.97 -3.47 3.03
N TYR A 62 2.79 -3.16 3.54
CA TYR A 62 1.54 -3.61 2.94
C TYR A 62 1.30 -2.99 1.56
N GLN A 63 1.80 -1.77 1.33
CA GLN A 63 1.72 -1.08 0.05
C GLN A 63 2.49 -1.83 -1.04
N HIS A 64 3.68 -2.36 -0.73
CA HIS A 64 4.40 -3.25 -1.65
C HIS A 64 3.54 -4.42 -2.12
N PHE A 65 2.85 -5.07 -1.18
CA PHE A 65 1.97 -6.18 -1.50
C PHE A 65 0.82 -5.73 -2.41
N LEU A 66 0.19 -4.57 -2.14
CA LEU A 66 -0.88 -4.06 -2.98
C LEU A 66 -0.42 -3.71 -4.38
N TRP A 67 0.76 -3.10 -4.54
CA TRP A 67 1.31 -2.80 -5.87
C TRP A 67 1.45 -4.03 -6.74
N GLN A 68 1.82 -5.16 -6.13
CA GLN A 68 1.94 -6.44 -6.83
C GLN A 68 0.60 -7.15 -7.02
N ASN A 69 -0.43 -6.78 -6.25
CA ASN A 69 -1.74 -7.40 -6.26
C ASN A 69 -2.85 -6.34 -6.33
N PRO A 70 -2.98 -5.61 -7.46
CA PRO A 70 -3.89 -4.48 -7.57
C PRO A 70 -5.36 -4.85 -7.39
N GLY A 71 -5.73 -6.13 -7.52
CA GLY A 71 -7.07 -6.62 -7.22
C GLY A 71 -7.52 -6.41 -5.77
N PHE A 72 -6.59 -6.23 -4.84
CA PHE A 72 -6.89 -5.90 -3.44
C PHE A 72 -6.91 -4.40 -3.15
N MET A 73 -6.64 -3.55 -4.14
CA MET A 73 -6.79 -2.10 -3.97
C MET A 73 -8.27 -1.72 -3.97
N LYS A 74 -8.66 -0.82 -3.06
CA LYS A 74 -10.05 -0.38 -2.85
C LYS A 74 -10.77 0.00 -4.14
N ARG A 75 -10.09 0.73 -5.03
CA ARG A 75 -10.64 1.22 -6.30
C ARG A 75 -11.08 0.10 -7.25
N ASN A 76 -10.52 -1.10 -7.09
CA ASN A 76 -10.78 -2.26 -7.95
C ASN A 76 -11.83 -3.23 -7.35
N LEU A 77 -12.26 -3.02 -6.11
CA LEU A 77 -13.27 -3.85 -5.45
C LEU A 77 -14.69 -3.37 -5.79
N LYS A 78 -15.45 -4.20 -6.52
CA LYS A 78 -16.85 -3.92 -6.90
C LYS A 78 -17.82 -3.88 -5.72
N ALA A 79 -17.43 -4.38 -4.55
CA ALA A 79 -18.20 -4.36 -3.34
C ALA A 79 -17.30 -3.96 -2.17
N ASN A 80 -17.81 -3.12 -1.28
CA ASN A 80 -17.13 -2.59 -0.09
C ASN A 80 -16.94 -3.70 0.98
N ARG A 81 -16.30 -4.81 0.58
CA ARG A 81 -16.10 -5.99 1.41
C ARG A 81 -14.73 -5.89 2.05
N MET A 82 -14.76 -5.54 3.33
CA MET A 82 -13.78 -5.84 4.37
C MET A 82 -12.47 -5.04 4.30
N TYR A 83 -12.27 -4.30 5.39
CA TYR A 83 -11.12 -3.48 5.81
C TYR A 83 -9.91 -3.48 4.88
N LEU A 84 -9.87 -2.40 4.12
CA LEU A 84 -8.74 -1.96 3.34
C LEU A 84 -7.81 -1.14 4.23
N PRO A 85 -6.52 -1.05 3.90
CA PRO A 85 -5.52 -0.31 4.68
C PRO A 85 -5.97 1.13 4.94
N ALA A 86 -5.30 1.81 5.88
CA ALA A 86 -5.63 3.13 6.44
C ALA A 86 -5.79 4.29 5.42
N TRP A 87 -5.80 4.02 4.11
CA TRP A 87 -5.62 4.96 3.01
C TRP A 87 -6.93 5.57 2.50
N GLY A 88 -8.07 5.24 3.10
CA GLY A 88 -9.33 5.94 2.82
C GLY A 88 -9.74 5.85 1.35
N GLU A 89 -9.85 7.00 0.65
CA GLU A 89 -10.11 7.06 -0.81
C GLU A 89 -8.82 7.13 -1.65
N ARG A 90 -7.66 7.31 -1.01
CA ARG A 90 -6.37 7.39 -1.70
C ARG A 90 -5.86 5.99 -2.05
N LEU A 91 -5.09 5.94 -3.13
CA LEU A 91 -4.35 4.74 -3.53
C LEU A 91 -3.09 4.53 -2.67
N THR A 92 -2.68 5.57 -1.95
CA THR A 92 -1.40 5.69 -1.25
C THR A 92 -1.65 6.05 0.22
N PRO A 93 -0.75 5.63 1.14
CA PRO A 93 -0.83 6.04 2.53
C PRO A 93 -0.87 7.54 2.74
N ASP A 94 -1.45 7.93 3.89
CA ASP A 94 -0.99 9.17 4.51
C ASP A 94 0.51 8.99 4.81
N PRO A 95 1.42 9.81 4.23
CA PRO A 95 2.85 9.61 4.40
C PRO A 95 3.28 9.60 5.86
N ALA A 96 2.60 10.39 6.70
CA ALA A 96 2.88 10.43 8.13
C ALA A 96 2.56 9.11 8.87
N LYS A 97 1.74 8.24 8.27
CA LYS A 97 1.31 6.95 8.83
C LYS A 97 1.90 5.76 8.09
N ALA A 98 2.87 5.98 7.21
CA ALA A 98 3.45 4.92 6.39
C ALA A 98 4.11 3.83 7.24
N ASP A 99 4.68 4.20 8.39
CA ASP A 99 5.34 3.26 9.29
C ASP A 99 4.43 2.80 10.45
N ASP A 100 3.17 3.25 10.49
CA ASP A 100 2.15 2.74 11.43
C ASP A 100 1.67 1.33 11.01
N TRP A 101 1.17 0.56 11.97
CA TRP A 101 0.56 -0.74 11.69
C TRP A 101 -0.67 -0.62 10.79
N VAL A 102 -0.74 -1.50 9.80
CA VAL A 102 -1.86 -1.52 8.85
C VAL A 102 -3.11 -2.08 9.49
N GLU A 103 -4.23 -1.40 9.29
CA GLU A 103 -5.55 -1.91 9.61
C GLU A 103 -6.06 -2.76 8.44
N ALA A 104 -5.87 -4.07 8.51
CA ALA A 104 -6.32 -5.03 7.50
C ALA A 104 -6.94 -6.26 8.15
N THR A 105 -7.82 -6.97 7.43
CA THR A 105 -8.40 -8.21 7.99
C THR A 105 -7.35 -9.31 8.11
N PRO A 106 -7.56 -10.31 9.00
CA PRO A 106 -6.66 -11.44 9.11
C PRO A 106 -6.42 -12.17 7.79
N GLU A 107 -7.43 -12.26 6.91
CA GLU A 107 -7.29 -12.88 5.58
C GLU A 107 -6.36 -12.08 4.67
N ALA A 108 -6.47 -10.76 4.70
CA ALA A 108 -5.64 -9.86 3.90
C ALA A 108 -4.17 -9.87 4.40
N LEU A 109 -3.98 -9.87 5.72
CA LEU A 109 -2.65 -10.05 6.33
C LEU A 109 -2.08 -11.44 6.04
N PHE A 110 -2.91 -12.48 6.03
CA PHE A 110 -2.47 -13.83 5.66
C PHE A 110 -1.97 -13.87 4.22
N MET A 111 -2.67 -13.21 3.30
CA MET A 111 -2.22 -13.06 1.92
C MET A 111 -0.91 -12.30 1.82
N TYR A 112 -0.78 -11.18 2.53
CA TYR A 112 0.47 -10.42 2.62
C TYR A 112 1.63 -11.30 3.09
N HIS A 113 1.47 -12.02 4.20
CA HIS A 113 2.54 -12.88 4.74
C HIS A 113 2.89 -14.04 3.82
N THR A 114 1.88 -14.62 3.16
CA THR A 114 2.10 -15.66 2.16
C THR A 114 2.88 -15.10 0.97
N TRP A 115 2.49 -13.93 0.46
CA TRP A 115 3.19 -13.20 -0.60
C TRP A 115 4.62 -12.91 -0.20
N LYS A 116 4.84 -12.29 0.96
CA LYS A 116 6.16 -11.93 1.48
C LYS A 116 7.08 -13.16 1.54
N ARG A 117 6.57 -14.27 2.08
CA ARG A 117 7.32 -15.53 2.19
C ARG A 117 7.64 -16.19 0.86
N LEU A 118 6.72 -16.19 -0.10
CA LEU A 118 6.86 -16.99 -1.32
C LEU A 118 7.47 -16.20 -2.48
N VAL A 119 7.09 -14.93 -2.65
CA VAL A 119 7.46 -14.14 -3.83
C VAL A 119 7.95 -12.73 -3.52
N GLY A 120 7.76 -12.23 -2.29
CA GLY A 120 8.10 -10.85 -1.93
C GLY A 120 9.59 -10.52 -2.06
N GLU A 121 10.46 -11.51 -1.94
CA GLU A 121 11.91 -11.35 -2.13
C GLU A 121 12.33 -11.32 -3.61
N TYR A 122 11.44 -11.68 -4.55
CA TYR A 122 11.79 -11.65 -5.95
C TYR A 122 11.89 -10.21 -6.44
N ASN A 123 13.08 -9.90 -6.94
CA ASN A 123 13.36 -8.66 -7.63
C ASN A 123 13.62 -8.95 -9.11
N TYR A 124 13.03 -8.13 -9.97
CA TYR A 124 13.32 -8.11 -11.39
C TYR A 124 14.12 -6.84 -11.64
N PRO A 125 15.46 -6.90 -11.76
CA PRO A 125 16.25 -5.72 -12.08
C PRO A 125 15.74 -5.13 -13.39
N ARG A 126 15.11 -3.96 -13.29
CA ARG A 126 14.64 -3.16 -14.41
C ARG A 126 15.28 -1.79 -14.34
N ASP A 127 15.22 -1.08 -15.45
CA ASP A 127 15.67 0.30 -15.51
C ASP A 127 14.78 1.18 -14.64
N ILE A 128 15.44 2.14 -14.00
CA ILE A 128 14.84 3.14 -13.12
C ILE A 128 15.24 4.50 -13.67
N PRO A 129 14.59 4.99 -14.75
CA PRO A 129 14.85 6.32 -15.26
C PRO A 129 14.60 7.36 -14.17
N LEU A 130 15.50 8.33 -14.01
CA LEU A 130 15.41 9.31 -12.94
C LEU A 130 14.10 10.13 -13.02
N ASP A 131 13.68 10.52 -14.23
CA ASP A 131 12.47 11.32 -14.41
C ASP A 131 11.20 10.59 -13.92
N GLU A 132 11.08 9.30 -14.25
CA GLU A 132 10.00 8.44 -13.75
C GLU A 132 10.12 8.23 -12.23
N PHE A 133 11.34 8.09 -11.70
CA PHE A 133 11.56 7.93 -10.27
C PHE A 133 11.18 9.18 -9.48
N ILE A 134 11.42 10.38 -10.03
CA ILE A 134 10.97 11.64 -9.44
C ILE A 134 9.44 11.74 -9.48
N GLU A 135 8.78 11.27 -10.54
CA GLU A 135 7.33 11.20 -10.61
C GLU A 135 6.76 10.24 -9.55
N PHE A 136 7.36 9.06 -9.39
CA PHE A 136 7.05 8.13 -8.31
C PHE A 136 7.11 8.79 -6.93
N LEU A 137 8.19 9.50 -6.60
CA LEU A 137 8.31 10.17 -5.30
C LEU A 137 7.31 11.33 -5.09
N LYS A 138 6.76 11.88 -6.17
CA LYS A 138 5.67 12.88 -6.08
C LYS A 138 4.32 12.21 -5.84
N ASP A 139 4.08 11.07 -6.45
CA ASP A 139 2.86 10.29 -6.32
C ASP A 139 2.77 9.55 -4.98
N ASP A 140 3.90 9.02 -4.51
CA ASP A 140 4.06 8.22 -3.29
C ASP A 140 5.09 8.86 -2.34
N PRO A 141 4.77 10.03 -1.76
CA PRO A 141 5.70 10.79 -0.94
C PRO A 141 6.15 10.07 0.33
N GLU A 142 5.45 9.05 0.80
CA GLU A 142 5.89 8.19 1.91
C GLU A 142 7.29 7.60 1.70
N TRP A 143 7.75 7.44 0.45
CA TRP A 143 9.09 6.97 0.11
C TRP A 143 10.17 8.05 0.17
N LEU A 144 9.79 9.30 0.48
CA LEU A 144 10.75 10.36 0.78
C LEU A 144 11.31 10.18 2.19
N PRO A 145 12.62 10.46 2.40
CA PRO A 145 13.25 10.41 3.71
C PRO A 145 12.57 11.26 4.80
N GLU A 146 11.83 12.30 4.44
CA GLU A 146 11.06 13.12 5.38
C GLU A 146 9.97 12.32 6.11
N TYR A 147 9.42 11.29 5.45
CA TYR A 147 8.33 10.45 5.95
C TYR A 147 8.78 9.02 6.26
N TRP A 148 10.09 8.77 6.28
CA TRP A 148 10.65 7.45 6.55
C TRP A 148 11.82 7.59 7.52
N ALA A 149 11.51 7.44 8.81
CA ALA A 149 12.49 7.69 9.88
C ALA A 149 13.72 6.77 9.76
N ASP A 150 13.51 5.54 9.34
CA ASP A 150 14.55 4.51 9.17
C ASP A 150 15.20 4.51 7.78
N ALA A 151 14.93 5.52 6.95
CA ALA A 151 15.53 5.63 5.62
C ALA A 151 17.07 5.54 5.68
N PRO A 152 17.72 4.68 4.88
CA PRO A 152 19.17 4.53 4.93
C PRO A 152 19.91 5.86 4.63
N PRO A 153 20.98 6.22 5.38
CA PRO A 153 21.65 7.51 5.21
C PRO A 153 22.13 7.82 3.78
N ALA A 154 22.56 6.78 3.05
CA ALA A 154 22.96 6.91 1.65
C ALA A 154 21.77 7.25 0.73
N TYR A 155 20.59 6.67 0.98
CA TYR A 155 19.35 7.05 0.30
C TYR A 155 18.93 8.48 0.62
N GLN A 156 19.02 8.91 1.89
CA GLN A 156 18.73 10.30 2.26
C GLN A 156 19.63 11.29 1.51
N THR A 157 20.91 10.94 1.38
CA THR A 157 21.90 11.75 0.65
C THR A 157 21.57 11.80 -0.84
N LEU A 158 21.20 10.66 -1.43
CA LEU A 158 20.79 10.55 -2.82
C LEU A 158 19.59 11.45 -3.13
N ILE A 159 18.54 11.44 -2.30
CA ILE A 159 17.35 12.28 -2.50
C ILE A 159 17.69 13.77 -2.41
N LYS A 160 18.50 14.19 -1.43
CA LYS A 160 18.97 15.57 -1.34
C LYS A 160 19.78 15.99 -2.56
N TRP A 161 20.60 15.08 -3.09
CA TRP A 161 21.39 15.32 -4.30
C TRP A 161 20.51 15.53 -5.55
N PHE A 162 19.38 14.81 -5.68
CA PHE A 162 18.39 15.05 -6.73
C PHE A 162 17.72 16.43 -6.58
N GLN A 163 17.38 16.84 -5.36
CA GLN A 163 16.76 18.13 -5.09
C GLN A 163 17.66 19.33 -5.45
N GLN A 164 18.98 19.11 -5.50
CA GLN A 164 19.97 20.10 -5.96
C GLN A 164 20.06 20.20 -7.49
N GLY A 165 19.25 19.45 -8.23
CA GLY A 165 19.17 19.50 -9.69
C GLY A 165 20.17 18.60 -10.43
N ASN A 166 20.91 17.76 -9.70
CA ASN A 166 21.82 16.82 -10.32
C ASN A 166 21.05 15.63 -10.96
N ARG A 167 21.62 15.03 -12.01
CA ARG A 167 20.93 14.04 -12.84
C ARG A 167 21.70 12.72 -12.99
N PHE A 168 20.94 11.64 -13.07
CA PHE A 168 21.36 10.34 -13.58
C PHE A 168 20.41 9.95 -14.71
N ASP A 169 20.91 9.22 -15.69
CA ASP A 169 20.05 8.67 -16.73
C ASP A 169 19.25 7.46 -16.21
N ASN A 170 19.86 6.63 -15.36
CA ASN A 170 19.25 5.43 -14.81
C ASN A 170 19.80 5.12 -13.41
N LEU A 171 18.90 4.92 -12.44
CA LEU A 171 19.24 4.63 -11.04
C LEU A 171 19.44 3.14 -10.75
N ARG A 172 19.22 2.27 -11.74
CA ARG A 172 19.37 0.82 -11.61
C ARG A 172 20.76 0.41 -11.13
N GLU A 173 21.80 1.09 -11.61
CA GLU A 173 23.21 0.76 -11.31
C GLU A 173 23.69 1.22 -9.93
N LEU A 174 22.87 2.00 -9.20
CA LEU A 174 23.20 2.38 -7.83
C LEU A 174 23.31 1.15 -6.93
N SER A 175 24.03 1.27 -5.82
CA SER A 175 24.09 0.19 -4.84
C SER A 175 22.77 0.02 -4.08
N TYR A 176 22.58 -1.11 -3.39
CA TYR A 176 21.47 -1.30 -2.46
C TYR A 176 21.56 -0.42 -1.20
N LYS A 177 22.71 0.22 -0.95
CA LYS A 177 22.83 1.22 0.12
C LYS A 177 22.22 2.55 -0.31
N GLU A 178 22.49 2.96 -1.54
CA GLU A 178 22.01 4.22 -2.11
C GLU A 178 20.55 4.15 -2.53
N LEU A 179 20.15 3.07 -3.20
CA LEU A 179 18.76 2.81 -3.57
C LEU A 179 18.35 1.44 -3.03
N PRO A 180 17.75 1.40 -1.82
CA PRO A 180 17.37 0.17 -1.13
C PRO A 180 16.47 -0.72 -1.97
N LEU A 181 16.54 -2.04 -1.72
CA LEU A 181 15.72 -3.02 -2.44
C LEU A 181 14.23 -2.69 -2.34
N GLU A 182 13.78 -2.29 -1.15
CA GLU A 182 12.40 -1.89 -0.88
C GLU A 182 11.94 -0.73 -1.78
N VAL A 183 12.74 0.34 -1.85
CA VAL A 183 12.44 1.49 -2.73
C VAL A 183 12.39 1.07 -4.20
N ARG A 184 13.28 0.16 -4.63
CA ARG A 184 13.23 -0.37 -6.00
C ARG A 184 11.96 -1.15 -6.25
N GLN A 185 11.57 -2.02 -5.33
CA GLN A 185 10.34 -2.81 -5.45
C GLN A 185 9.09 -1.93 -5.45
N ALA A 186 9.06 -0.89 -4.60
CA ALA A 186 8.01 0.14 -4.62
C ALA A 186 7.92 0.82 -5.98
N PHE A 187 9.03 1.35 -6.48
CA PHE A 187 9.08 2.02 -7.78
C PHE A 187 8.62 1.12 -8.93
N ILE A 188 9.10 -0.14 -8.98
CA ILE A 188 8.66 -1.08 -10.02
C ILE A 188 7.17 -1.40 -9.87
N GLY A 189 6.67 -1.55 -8.64
CA GLY A 189 5.25 -1.73 -8.36
C GLY A 189 4.39 -0.56 -8.83
N TRP A 190 4.76 0.66 -8.46
CA TRP A 190 4.14 1.90 -8.92
C TRP A 190 4.15 2.00 -10.44
N LYS A 191 5.29 1.75 -11.08
CA LYS A 191 5.45 1.81 -12.55
C LYS A 191 4.55 0.79 -13.24
N ASN A 192 4.49 -0.44 -12.74
CA ASN A 192 3.60 -1.49 -13.25
C ASN A 192 2.13 -1.05 -13.18
N TYR A 193 1.72 -0.41 -12.08
CA TYR A 193 0.35 0.01 -11.89
C TYR A 193 -0.02 1.26 -12.71
N LYS A 194 0.79 2.32 -12.62
CA LYS A 194 0.49 3.63 -13.21
C LYS A 194 0.81 3.71 -14.69
N LEU A 195 1.97 3.20 -15.10
CA LEU A 195 2.50 3.43 -16.44
C LEU A 195 2.35 2.21 -17.36
N GLU A 196 2.36 1.00 -16.80
CA GLU A 196 2.47 -0.23 -17.62
C GLU A 196 1.27 -1.18 -17.47
N SER A 197 0.20 -0.78 -16.80
CA SER A 197 -0.94 -1.66 -16.53
C SER A 197 -1.61 -2.19 -17.80
N GLU A 198 -1.77 -1.34 -18.81
CA GLU A 198 -2.27 -1.75 -20.12
C GLU A 198 -1.32 -2.75 -20.81
N ALA A 199 -0.01 -2.45 -20.80
CA ALA A 199 1.00 -3.33 -21.39
C ALA A 199 1.02 -4.72 -20.71
N ILE A 200 0.92 -4.75 -19.38
CA ILE A 200 0.83 -5.98 -18.57
C ILE A 200 -0.43 -6.78 -18.92
N ASN A 201 -1.59 -6.11 -19.03
CA ASN A 201 -2.85 -6.77 -19.38
C ASN A 201 -2.82 -7.37 -20.80
N ASN A 202 -2.05 -6.76 -21.71
CA ASN A 202 -1.89 -7.19 -23.09
C ASN A 202 -0.76 -8.20 -23.32
N VAL A 203 -0.06 -8.66 -22.27
CA VAL A 203 0.97 -9.70 -22.40
C VAL A 203 0.32 -11.01 -22.83
N LYS A 204 0.81 -11.57 -23.94
CA LYS A 204 0.36 -12.85 -24.50
C LYS A 204 1.53 -13.83 -24.52
N PRO A 205 1.95 -14.37 -23.36
CA PRO A 205 3.11 -15.24 -23.30
C PRO A 205 2.75 -16.60 -23.90
N THR A 206 3.78 -17.29 -24.39
CA THR A 206 3.68 -18.69 -24.78
C THR A 206 3.79 -19.60 -23.56
N TRP A 207 3.28 -20.81 -23.65
CA TRP A 207 3.48 -21.81 -22.59
C TRP A 207 4.96 -22.01 -22.28
N ARG A 208 5.83 -22.04 -23.31
CA ARG A 208 7.28 -22.09 -23.13
C ARG A 208 7.80 -20.97 -22.24
N GLN A 209 7.41 -19.71 -22.49
CA GLN A 209 7.84 -18.57 -21.67
C GLN A 209 7.37 -18.70 -20.22
N VAL A 210 6.13 -19.16 -20.01
CA VAL A 210 5.60 -19.41 -18.67
C VAL A 210 6.42 -20.47 -17.94
N TRP A 211 6.71 -21.60 -18.58
CA TRP A 211 7.50 -22.66 -17.94
C TRP A 211 8.94 -22.25 -17.66
N THR A 212 9.60 -21.55 -18.59
CA THR A 212 10.94 -21.00 -18.35
C THR A 212 10.95 -20.06 -17.16
N PHE A 213 9.95 -19.16 -17.06
CA PHE A 213 9.80 -18.30 -15.90
C PHE A 213 9.60 -19.11 -14.60
N LEU A 214 8.70 -20.09 -14.60
CA LEU A 214 8.38 -20.90 -13.42
C LEU A 214 9.54 -21.82 -13.01
N GLU A 215 10.46 -22.17 -13.91
CA GLU A 215 11.71 -22.87 -13.57
C GLU A 215 12.68 -21.96 -12.82
N VAL A 216 12.79 -20.69 -13.22
CA VAL A 216 13.62 -19.69 -12.54
C VAL A 216 12.99 -19.23 -11.21
N TYR A 217 11.67 -19.11 -11.17
CA TYR A 217 10.91 -18.61 -10.02
C TYR A 217 9.87 -19.63 -9.54
N PRO A 218 10.30 -20.77 -8.96
CA PRO A 218 9.43 -21.91 -8.66
C PRO A 218 8.34 -21.61 -7.63
N ASN A 219 8.50 -20.60 -6.78
CA ASN A 219 7.44 -20.25 -5.83
C ASN A 219 6.20 -19.66 -6.52
N PHE A 220 6.29 -19.22 -7.79
CA PHE A 220 5.10 -18.90 -8.58
C PHE A 220 4.28 -20.15 -8.96
N LYS A 221 4.87 -21.36 -8.94
CA LYS A 221 4.10 -22.62 -9.02
C LYS A 221 3.32 -22.91 -7.74
N ARG A 222 3.82 -22.38 -6.61
CA ARG A 222 3.28 -22.58 -5.25
C ARG A 222 2.43 -21.41 -4.78
N SER A 223 2.33 -20.37 -5.62
CA SER A 223 1.59 -19.12 -5.50
C SER A 223 0.09 -19.44 -5.57
N LEU A 224 -0.34 -20.18 -4.56
CA LEU A 224 -1.65 -20.78 -4.36
C LEU A 224 -2.54 -19.82 -3.55
N TRP A 225 -2.36 -18.49 -3.67
CA TRP A 225 -3.05 -17.50 -2.83
C TRP A 225 -4.58 -17.57 -2.96
N ILE A 226 -5.06 -17.95 -4.16
CA ILE A 226 -6.50 -18.14 -4.43
C ILE A 226 -7.00 -19.50 -3.90
N ASN A 227 -6.11 -20.48 -3.71
CA ASN A 227 -6.50 -21.88 -3.41
C ASN A 227 -6.91 -22.09 -1.96
N PHE A 228 -6.27 -21.41 -1.02
CA PHE A 228 -6.60 -21.61 0.40
C PHE A 228 -7.99 -21.10 0.77
N LEU A 229 -8.55 -20.15 0.00
CA LEU A 229 -9.88 -19.61 0.23
C LEU A 229 -10.95 -20.09 -0.76
N ARG A 230 -10.56 -20.69 -1.90
CA ARG A 230 -11.50 -21.10 -2.95
C ARG A 230 -11.36 -22.54 -3.44
N GLU A 231 -10.42 -23.34 -2.93
CA GLU A 231 -10.12 -24.71 -3.40
C GLU A 231 -9.76 -24.81 -4.91
N GLU A 232 -9.55 -23.69 -5.61
CA GLU A 232 -9.29 -23.64 -7.06
C GLU A 232 -7.80 -23.50 -7.39
N ARG A 233 -7.24 -24.47 -8.14
CA ARG A 233 -5.89 -24.40 -8.72
C ARG A 233 -5.75 -23.23 -9.71
N PRO A 234 -4.58 -22.55 -9.78
CA PRO A 234 -4.33 -21.57 -10.82
C PRO A 234 -4.45 -22.26 -12.18
N ARG A 235 -5.34 -21.75 -13.03
CA ARG A 235 -5.75 -22.44 -14.26
C ARG A 235 -4.60 -22.67 -15.26
N TYR A 236 -3.50 -21.94 -15.16
CA TYR A 236 -2.30 -22.17 -15.98
C TYR A 236 -1.53 -23.44 -15.59
N LEU A 237 -1.79 -24.01 -14.41
CA LEU A 237 -1.19 -25.29 -13.98
C LEU A 237 -2.01 -26.50 -14.42
N ASP A 238 -3.25 -26.30 -14.92
CA ASP A 238 -4.15 -27.39 -15.35
C ASP A 238 -3.61 -28.17 -16.56
N GLN A 239 -2.70 -27.57 -17.34
CA GLN A 239 -2.06 -28.18 -18.51
C GLN A 239 -0.56 -28.30 -18.28
N SER A 240 -0.15 -29.18 -17.33
CA SER A 240 1.26 -29.46 -17.03
C SER A 240 2.10 -29.85 -18.25
N ASP A 241 1.43 -30.37 -19.28
CA ASP A 241 2.05 -30.97 -20.46
C ASP A 241 2.15 -29.97 -21.63
N ALA A 242 1.42 -28.85 -21.56
CA ALA A 242 1.52 -27.78 -22.54
C ALA A 242 2.79 -26.96 -22.26
N LYS A 243 3.88 -27.29 -22.98
CA LYS A 243 5.18 -26.58 -22.94
C LYS A 243 5.57 -25.96 -24.28
N GLY A 244 4.61 -25.90 -25.22
CA GLY A 244 4.82 -25.52 -26.60
C GLY A 244 4.91 -24.01 -26.86
N PRO A 245 5.07 -23.61 -28.13
CA PRO A 245 5.06 -22.21 -28.57
C PRO A 245 3.65 -21.59 -28.60
N GLU A 246 2.61 -22.38 -28.31
CA GLU A 246 1.23 -21.92 -28.25
C GLU A 246 1.07 -20.80 -27.22
N LYS A 247 0.21 -19.82 -27.53
CA LYS A 247 -0.14 -18.74 -26.60
C LYS A 247 -1.00 -19.30 -25.46
N VAL A 248 -0.72 -18.84 -24.24
CA VAL A 248 -1.57 -19.16 -23.09
C VAL A 248 -2.89 -18.39 -23.22
N PRO A 249 -4.07 -19.04 -23.04
CA PRO A 249 -5.35 -18.33 -23.05
C PRO A 249 -5.42 -17.24 -21.97
N GLU A 250 -6.08 -16.12 -22.28
CA GLU A 250 -6.06 -14.92 -21.43
C GLU A 250 -6.69 -15.11 -20.04
N ASP A 251 -7.64 -16.04 -19.92
CA ASP A 251 -8.35 -16.40 -18.69
C ASP A 251 -7.56 -17.37 -17.80
N ARG A 252 -6.40 -17.86 -18.27
CA ARG A 252 -5.58 -18.84 -17.57
C ARG A 252 -4.49 -18.22 -16.70
N LEU A 253 -4.10 -16.98 -16.95
CA LEU A 253 -3.05 -16.28 -16.21
C LEU A 253 -3.66 -15.31 -15.21
N ASP A 254 -3.32 -15.46 -13.93
CA ASP A 254 -3.69 -14.50 -12.91
C ASP A 254 -2.89 -13.20 -13.03
N GLY A 255 -3.38 -12.12 -12.43
CA GLY A 255 -2.77 -10.79 -12.54
C GLY A 255 -1.34 -10.71 -11.97
N LEU A 256 -1.07 -11.42 -10.87
CA LEU A 256 0.26 -11.43 -10.25
C LEU A 256 1.26 -12.13 -11.19
N LEU A 257 0.90 -13.29 -11.75
CA LEU A 257 1.74 -13.99 -12.70
C LEU A 257 1.94 -13.20 -14.00
N LYS A 258 0.90 -12.54 -14.54
CA LYS A 258 1.02 -11.69 -15.74
C LYS A 258 2.03 -10.57 -15.53
N MET A 259 1.94 -9.86 -14.41
CA MET A 259 2.87 -8.79 -14.07
C MET A 259 4.29 -9.32 -13.84
N ALA A 260 4.45 -10.43 -13.13
CA ALA A 260 5.77 -11.04 -12.90
C ALA A 260 6.42 -11.50 -14.22
N LEU A 261 5.65 -12.12 -15.12
CA LEU A 261 6.09 -12.47 -16.47
C LEU A 261 6.46 -11.24 -17.29
N TYR A 262 5.64 -10.20 -17.25
CA TYR A 262 5.94 -8.93 -17.92
C TYR A 262 7.31 -8.39 -17.49
N ASN A 263 7.55 -8.30 -16.17
CA ASN A 263 8.81 -7.83 -15.61
C ASN A 263 9.99 -8.71 -16.01
N TYR A 264 9.80 -10.03 -15.99
CA TYR A 264 10.81 -10.99 -16.42
C TYR A 264 11.17 -10.84 -17.90
N LEU A 265 10.18 -10.72 -18.78
CA LEU A 265 10.40 -10.57 -20.22
C LEU A 265 11.02 -9.21 -20.56
N LYS A 266 10.59 -8.13 -19.90
CA LYS A 266 11.18 -6.79 -20.07
C LYS A 266 12.65 -6.73 -19.67
N ARG A 267 13.09 -7.53 -18.70
CA ARG A 267 14.51 -7.63 -18.34
C ARG A 267 15.36 -8.28 -19.44
N GLN A 268 14.78 -9.15 -20.26
CA GLN A 268 15.50 -9.91 -21.29
C GLN A 268 15.58 -9.19 -22.64
N ALA A 269 14.71 -8.21 -22.86
CA ALA A 269 14.66 -7.38 -24.06
C ALA A 269 15.72 -6.28 -24.01
#